data_AF-A0A2W4VX28-F1
#
_entry.id   AF-A0A2W4VX28-F1
#
_cell.length_a   1.000
_cell.length_b   1.000
_cell.length_c   1.000
_cell.angle_alpha   90.00
_cell.angle_beta   90.00
_cell.angle_gamma   90.00
#
_symmetry.space_group_name_H-M   'P 1'
#
loop_
_entity.id
_entity.type
_entity.pdbx_description
1 polymer ?
#
loop_
_entity_poly.entity_id
_entity_poly.type
_entity_poly.pdbx_seq_one_letter_code
_entity_poly.pdbx_strand_id
1 'polypeptide(L)'
;MTHETLQLDLNQFTGTTQWHRWSRLTNLTCTDGAKYLADEAGAYWLLDEIALHQLKSPVKGSPRLQEFQIWVLTVNDDKSCRLTCSEDSDVAPVIVRDIELTDFPLQAVKLYVCNNVVLLPSEY
;
A
#
# COMPACT_ATOMS: atom_id res chain seq x y z
N MET A 1 -15.89 -1.49 -13.24
CA MET A 1 -15.09 -2.74 -13.25
C MET A 1 -15.67 -3.71 -12.25
N THR A 2 -15.52 -5.03 -12.46
CA THR A 2 -15.81 -6.03 -11.41
C THR A 2 -14.55 -6.26 -10.58
N HIS A 3 -14.68 -6.79 -9.36
CA HIS A 3 -13.51 -7.01 -8.48
C HIS A 3 -12.48 -7.98 -9.10
N GLU A 4 -12.96 -8.98 -9.85
CA GLU A 4 -12.10 -9.96 -10.52
C GLU A 4 -11.27 -9.33 -11.65
N THR A 5 -11.82 -8.38 -12.42
CA THR A 5 -11.06 -7.72 -13.49
C THR A 5 -9.95 -6.85 -12.92
N LEU A 6 -10.22 -6.11 -11.84
CA LEU A 6 -9.22 -5.28 -11.19
C LEU A 6 -8.02 -6.12 -10.69
N GLN A 7 -8.26 -7.26 -10.05
CA GLN A 7 -7.16 -8.10 -9.57
C GLN A 7 -6.32 -8.70 -10.71
N LEU A 8 -6.96 -9.07 -11.82
CA LEU A 8 -6.26 -9.54 -13.02
C LEU A 8 -5.42 -8.45 -13.67
N ASP A 9 -5.94 -7.22 -13.71
CA ASP A 9 -5.23 -6.07 -14.28
C ASP A 9 -4.00 -5.71 -13.42
N LEU A 10 -4.12 -5.73 -12.08
CA LEU A 10 -3.01 -5.48 -11.17
C LEU A 10 -1.85 -6.46 -11.36
N ASN A 11 -2.13 -7.73 -11.67
CA ASN A 11 -1.10 -8.74 -11.91
C ASN A 11 -0.35 -8.56 -13.24
N GLN A 12 -0.87 -7.75 -14.16
CA GLN A 12 -0.22 -7.48 -15.45
C GLN A 12 0.85 -6.38 -15.39
N PHE A 13 0.91 -5.63 -14.29
CA PHE A 13 1.97 -4.65 -14.06
C PHE A 13 3.26 -5.37 -13.65
N THR A 14 4.26 -5.37 -14.54
CA THR A 14 5.58 -5.99 -14.33
C THR A 14 6.72 -4.97 -14.39
N GLY A 15 6.52 -3.85 -13.70
CA GLY A 15 7.44 -2.71 -13.66
C GLY A 15 6.73 -1.39 -13.95
N THR A 16 7.46 -0.29 -13.80
CA THR A 16 6.94 1.07 -13.96
C THR A 16 7.68 1.82 -15.06
N THR A 17 6.94 2.59 -15.85
CA THR A 17 7.51 3.50 -16.86
C THR A 17 7.62 4.92 -16.33
N GLN A 18 6.69 5.30 -15.45
CA GLN A 18 6.65 6.61 -14.80
C GLN A 18 6.65 6.45 -13.29
N TRP A 19 7.18 7.46 -12.61
CA TRP A 19 7.14 7.55 -11.15
C TRP A 19 6.24 8.71 -10.78
N HIS A 20 5.15 8.40 -10.11
CA HIS A 20 4.14 9.39 -9.76
C HIS A 20 4.44 9.92 -8.37
N ARG A 21 4.66 11.23 -8.24
CA ARG A 21 4.84 11.82 -6.92
C ARG A 21 3.51 11.77 -6.17
N TRP A 22 3.49 11.06 -5.05
CA TRP A 22 2.27 10.90 -4.27
C TRP A 22 2.08 12.06 -3.28
N SER A 23 3.07 12.25 -2.40
CA SER A 23 2.94 13.23 -1.33
C SER A 23 3.72 14.51 -1.62
N ARG A 24 3.16 15.64 -1.18
CA ARG A 24 3.90 16.90 -1.05
C ARG A 24 4.66 16.99 0.27
N LEU A 25 4.26 16.21 1.27
CA LEU A 25 4.82 16.23 2.62
C LEU A 25 5.97 15.23 2.81
N THR A 26 6.02 14.20 1.96
CA THR A 26 7.07 13.18 1.96
C THR A 26 7.70 13.06 0.57
N ASN A 27 8.81 12.32 0.48
CA ASN A 27 9.43 11.97 -0.80
C ASN A 27 8.79 10.72 -1.42
N LEU A 28 7.60 10.33 -0.96
CA LEU A 28 6.93 9.11 -1.43
C LEU A 28 6.46 9.28 -2.88
N THR A 29 6.88 8.36 -3.73
CA THR A 29 6.37 8.18 -5.10
C THR A 29 5.65 6.84 -5.21
N CYS A 30 4.92 6.62 -6.30
CA CYS A 30 4.32 5.32 -6.61
C CYS A 30 4.52 4.93 -8.07
N THR A 31 4.46 3.63 -8.34
CA THR A 31 4.51 3.04 -9.68
C THR A 31 3.20 3.22 -10.44
N ASP A 32 3.23 2.93 -11.73
CA ASP A 32 2.05 2.92 -12.61
C ASP A 32 0.96 1.97 -12.05
N GLY A 33 1.33 0.76 -11.61
CA GLY A 33 0.40 -0.21 -11.03
C GLY A 33 -0.21 0.25 -9.70
N ALA A 34 0.62 0.80 -8.81
CA ALA A 34 0.13 1.33 -7.53
C ALA A 34 -0.77 2.55 -7.70
N LYS A 35 -0.49 3.42 -8.68
CA LYS A 35 -1.37 4.53 -9.04
C LYS A 35 -2.68 4.03 -9.65
N TYR A 36 -2.61 3.06 -10.57
CA TYR A 36 -3.78 2.46 -11.20
C TYR A 36 -4.71 1.83 -10.15
N LEU A 37 -4.16 1.13 -9.15
CA LEU A 37 -4.92 0.65 -8.00
C LEU A 37 -5.68 1.78 -7.32
N ALA A 38 -5.03 2.90 -7.00
CA ALA A 38 -5.67 4.02 -6.33
C ALA A 38 -6.78 4.66 -7.18
N ASP A 39 -6.53 4.84 -8.48
CA ASP A 39 -7.48 5.42 -9.44
C ASP A 39 -8.74 4.56 -9.57
N GLU A 40 -8.59 3.24 -9.77
CA GLU A 40 -9.72 2.33 -10.04
C GLU A 40 -10.42 1.83 -8.78
N ALA A 41 -9.70 1.71 -7.66
CA ALA A 41 -10.24 1.25 -6.40
C ALA A 41 -10.73 2.38 -5.48
N GLY A 42 -10.61 3.64 -5.89
CA GLY A 42 -10.88 4.81 -5.05
C GLY A 42 -9.96 4.89 -3.82
N ALA A 43 -8.79 4.26 -3.87
CA ALA A 43 -7.95 3.97 -2.71
C ALA A 43 -6.82 4.99 -2.49
N TYR A 44 -7.02 6.25 -2.90
CA TYR A 44 -6.06 7.33 -2.63
C TYR A 44 -5.73 7.43 -1.13
N TRP A 45 -6.75 7.24 -0.28
CA TRP A 45 -6.59 7.25 1.17
C TRP A 45 -5.56 6.22 1.67
N LEU A 46 -5.39 5.08 0.99
CA LEU A 46 -4.43 4.05 1.37
C LEU A 46 -2.99 4.56 1.17
N LEU A 47 -2.73 5.22 0.04
CA LEU A 47 -1.42 5.80 -0.25
C LEU A 47 -1.15 7.02 0.65
N ASP A 48 -2.18 7.79 1.02
CA ASP A 48 -2.07 8.86 2.01
C ASP A 48 -1.71 8.32 3.41
N GLU A 49 -2.34 7.23 3.86
CA GLU A 49 -1.98 6.57 5.11
C GLU A 49 -0.52 6.09 5.11
N ILE A 50 -0.08 5.45 4.03
CA ILE A 50 1.32 5.03 3.87
C ILE A 50 2.26 6.25 3.97
N ALA A 51 1.94 7.34 3.28
CA ALA A 51 2.73 8.57 3.30
C ALA A 51 2.80 9.19 4.70
N LEU A 52 1.67 9.27 5.42
CA LEU A 52 1.62 9.78 6.78
C LEU A 52 2.47 8.94 7.73
N HIS A 53 2.50 7.63 7.55
CA HIS A 53 3.31 6.74 8.38
C HIS A 53 4.82 6.87 8.14
N GLN A 54 5.27 7.32 6.95
CA GLN A 54 6.68 7.66 6.72
C GLN A 54 7.19 8.80 7.62
N LEU A 55 6.29 9.65 8.11
CA LEU A 55 6.65 10.75 9.00
C LEU A 55 6.73 10.33 10.48
N LYS A 56 6.14 9.18 10.85
CA LYS A 56 5.96 8.74 12.24
C LYS A 56 7.18 7.99 12.80
N SER A 57 7.33 8.03 14.12
CA SER A 57 8.46 7.44 14.86
C SER A 57 8.66 5.92 14.65
N PRO A 58 7.63 5.07 14.54
CA PRO A 58 7.86 3.61 14.42
C PRO A 58 8.59 3.23 13.13
N VAL A 59 8.26 3.90 12.02
CA VAL A 59 8.90 3.68 10.71
C VAL A 59 10.30 4.30 10.69
N LYS A 60 10.45 5.52 11.24
CA LYS A 60 11.77 6.20 11.32
C LYS A 60 12.76 5.51 12.26
N GLY A 61 12.26 4.85 13.30
CA GLY A 61 13.09 4.20 14.33
C GLY A 61 13.60 2.81 13.95
N SER A 62 13.01 2.16 12.93
CA SER A 62 13.45 0.85 12.45
C SER A 62 14.24 1.00 11.14
N PRO A 63 15.56 0.69 11.13
CA PRO A 63 16.35 0.65 9.89
C PRO A 63 15.76 -0.29 8.84
N ARG A 64 15.17 -1.41 9.26
CA ARG A 64 14.58 -2.40 8.37
C ARG A 64 13.34 -1.86 7.66
N LEU A 65 12.50 -1.10 8.37
CA LEU A 65 11.37 -0.40 7.76
C LEU A 65 11.77 0.79 6.88
N GLN A 66 12.98 1.36 7.06
CA GLN A 66 13.48 2.38 6.13
C GLN A 66 13.90 1.77 4.79
N GLU A 67 14.38 0.53 4.81
CA GLU A 67 14.79 -0.20 3.61
C GLU A 67 13.57 -0.79 2.88
N PHE A 68 12.72 -1.53 3.61
CA PHE A 68 11.61 -2.25 3.01
C PHE A 68 10.41 -2.39 3.97
N GLN A 69 9.22 -2.12 3.44
CA GLN A 69 7.96 -2.21 4.19
C GLN A 69 6.97 -3.07 3.43
N ILE A 70 6.27 -3.93 4.15
CA ILE A 70 5.17 -4.72 3.62
C ILE A 70 3.87 -4.16 4.18
N TRP A 71 3.05 -3.58 3.31
CA TRP A 71 1.73 -3.06 3.65
C TRP A 71 0.66 -4.04 3.18
N VAL A 72 -0.24 -4.43 4.08
CA VAL A 72 -1.36 -5.31 3.75
C VAL A 72 -2.66 -4.69 4.24
N LEU A 73 -3.58 -4.46 3.32
CA LEU A 73 -4.96 -4.13 3.62
C LEU A 73 -5.80 -5.39 3.48
N THR A 74 -6.61 -5.72 4.48
CA THR A 74 -7.59 -6.81 4.43
C THR A 74 -8.97 -6.25 4.76
N VAL A 75 -9.94 -6.54 3.91
CA VAL A 75 -11.34 -6.08 4.03
C VAL A 75 -12.21 -7.29 4.37
N ASN A 76 -13.00 -7.15 5.43
CA ASN A 76 -13.95 -8.14 5.89
C ASN A 76 -15.29 -8.02 5.14
N ASP A 77 -16.13 -9.05 5.27
CA ASP A 77 -17.45 -9.10 4.62
C ASP A 77 -18.40 -7.98 5.11
N ASP A 78 -18.22 -7.52 6.35
CA ASP A 78 -18.96 -6.40 6.96
C ASP A 78 -18.44 -5.01 6.53
N LYS A 79 -17.50 -4.97 5.57
CA LYS A 79 -16.82 -3.77 5.08
C LYS A 79 -15.90 -3.07 6.09
N SER A 80 -15.66 -3.66 7.26
CA SER A 80 -14.52 -3.24 8.10
C SER A 80 -13.22 -3.68 7.44
N CYS A 81 -12.11 -2.98 7.71
CA CYS A 81 -10.81 -3.38 7.20
C CYS A 81 -9.68 -3.15 8.19
N ARG A 82 -8.60 -3.89 7.98
CA ARG A 82 -7.37 -3.82 8.77
C ARG A 82 -6.20 -3.55 7.85
N LEU A 83 -5.49 -2.46 8.11
CA LEU A 83 -4.24 -2.09 7.45
C LEU A 83 -3.07 -2.39 8.38
N THR A 84 -2.09 -3.15 7.89
CA THR A 84 -0.87 -3.46 8.62
C THR A 84 0.38 -3.03 7.87
N CYS A 85 1.44 -2.73 8.62
CA CYS A 85 2.79 -2.52 8.09
C CYS A 85 3.76 -3.42 8.86
N SER A 86 4.52 -4.22 8.14
CA SER A 86 5.52 -5.13 8.70
C SER A 86 6.88 -4.95 8.04
N GLU A 87 7.91 -5.33 8.78
CA GLU A 87 9.24 -5.61 8.21
C GLU A 87 9.21 -6.94 7.45
N ASP A 88 10.19 -7.18 6.58
CA ASP A 88 10.41 -8.49 5.96
C ASP A 88 11.04 -9.46 6.98
N SER A 89 10.22 -9.94 7.92
CA SER A 89 10.56 -10.97 8.90
C SER A 89 9.31 -11.53 9.56
N ASP A 90 9.45 -12.67 10.25
CA ASP A 90 8.37 -13.35 10.97
C ASP A 90 7.94 -12.66 12.28
N VAL A 91 8.12 -11.35 12.39
CA VAL A 91 7.69 -10.55 13.55
C VAL A 91 6.29 -9.97 13.34
N ALA A 92 5.63 -9.62 14.44
CA ALA A 92 4.33 -8.97 14.39
C ALA A 92 4.40 -7.61 13.65
N PRO A 93 3.30 -7.17 13.00
CA PRO A 93 3.26 -5.88 12.34
C PRO A 93 3.58 -4.73 13.29
N VAL A 94 4.39 -3.79 12.82
CA VAL A 94 4.79 -2.58 13.55
C VAL A 94 3.66 -1.56 13.60
N ILE A 95 2.81 -1.56 12.56
CA ILE A 95 1.60 -0.74 12.50
C ILE A 95 0.41 -1.66 12.29
N VAL A 96 -0.64 -1.41 13.07
CA VAL A 96 -1.98 -2.00 12.88
C VAL A 96 -2.99 -0.86 12.98
N ARG A 97 -3.84 -0.76 11.96
CA ARG A 97 -4.92 0.23 11.87
C ARG A 97 -6.19 -0.50 11.52
N ASP A 98 -7.13 -0.52 12.45
CA ASP A 98 -8.49 -1.00 12.21
C ASP A 98 -9.36 0.18 11.75
N ILE A 99 -10.14 -0.04 10.69
CA ILE A 99 -11.03 0.93 10.07
C ILE A 99 -12.42 0.28 10.02
N GLU A 100 -13.40 0.95 10.62
CA GLU A 100 -14.75 0.38 10.80
C GLU A 100 -15.50 0.19 9.47
N LEU A 101 -15.20 1.02 8.47
CA LEU A 101 -15.86 0.96 7.18
C LEU A 101 -14.94 1.43 6.05
N THR A 102 -14.90 0.67 4.95
CA THR A 102 -14.23 1.04 3.71
C THR A 102 -15.07 0.69 2.48
N ASP A 103 -14.93 1.49 1.44
CA ASP A 103 -15.45 1.24 0.09
C ASP A 103 -14.46 0.47 -0.79
N PHE A 104 -13.30 0.06 -0.26
CA PHE A 104 -12.28 -0.64 -1.03
C PHE A 104 -12.86 -1.94 -1.64
N PRO A 105 -12.69 -2.14 -2.96
CA PRO A 105 -13.41 -3.19 -3.70
C PRO A 105 -12.83 -4.60 -3.50
N LEU A 106 -11.53 -4.74 -3.18
CA LEU A 106 -10.89 -6.05 -3.04
C LEU A 106 -10.90 -6.53 -1.60
N GLN A 107 -10.94 -7.85 -1.39
CA GLN A 107 -10.82 -8.46 -0.05
C GLN A 107 -9.44 -8.25 0.56
N ALA A 108 -8.40 -8.15 -0.25
CA ALA A 108 -7.07 -7.80 0.22
C ALA A 108 -6.24 -7.16 -0.88
N VAL A 109 -5.29 -6.33 -0.48
CA VAL A 109 -4.19 -5.88 -1.33
C VAL A 109 -2.90 -5.83 -0.53
N LYS A 110 -1.80 -6.16 -1.21
CA LYS A 110 -0.45 -6.04 -0.67
C LYS A 110 0.30 -4.99 -1.48
N LEU A 111 1.01 -4.11 -0.81
CA LEU A 111 1.89 -3.09 -1.40
C LEU A 111 3.24 -3.15 -0.71
N TYR A 112 4.30 -2.83 -1.44
CA TYR A 112 5.61 -2.63 -0.87
C TYR A 112 5.99 -1.16 -0.85
N VAL A 113 6.77 -0.77 0.15
CA VAL A 113 7.51 0.50 0.14
C VAL A 113 8.99 0.20 0.18
N CYS A 114 9.71 0.58 -0.87
CA CYS A 114 11.16 0.46 -0.96
C CYS A 114 11.73 1.78 -1.49
N ASN A 115 12.76 2.34 -0.85
CA ASN A 115 13.39 3.60 -1.27
C ASN A 115 12.40 4.77 -1.50
N ASN A 116 11.39 4.90 -0.64
CA ASN A 116 10.27 5.87 -0.79
C ASN A 116 9.41 5.68 -2.06
N VAL A 117 9.35 4.48 -2.61
CA VAL A 117 8.43 4.14 -3.70
C VAL A 117 7.39 3.17 -3.16
N VAL A 118 6.10 3.43 -3.41
CA VAL A 118 5.02 2.45 -3.29
C VAL A 118 4.85 1.67 -4.60
N LEU A 119 4.85 0.34 -4.53
CA LEU A 119 4.72 -0.53 -5.69
C LEU A 119 3.88 -1.78 -5.40
N LEU A 120 3.34 -2.38 -6.46
CA LEU A 120 2.71 -3.71 -6.37
C LEU A 120 3.78 -4.81 -6.20
N PRO A 121 3.43 -5.97 -5.61
CA PRO A 121 4.37 -7.07 -5.48
C PRO A 121 4.91 -7.62 -6.81
N SER A 122 4.16 -7.48 -7.90
CA SER A 122 4.57 -7.86 -9.25
C SER A 122 5.53 -6.87 -9.91
N GLU A 123 5.71 -5.68 -9.33
CA GLU A 123 6.59 -4.62 -9.82
C GLU A 123 7.93 -4.54 -9.04
N TYR A 124 8.14 -5.42 -8.05
CA TYR A 124 9.38 -5.54 -7.27
C TYR A 124 10.32 -6.59 -7.86
#